data_AF-A0A2G8PFB9-F1
#
_entry.id   AF-A0A2G8PFB9-F1
#
_cell.length_a   1.000
_cell.length_b   1.000
_cell.length_c   1.000
_cell.angle_alpha   90.00
_cell.angle_beta   90.00
_cell.angle_gamma   90.00
#
_symmetry.space_group_name_H-M   'P 1'
#
loop_
_entity.id
_entity.type
_entity.pdbx_description
1 polymer ?
#
loop_
_entity_poly.entity_id
_entity_poly.type
_entity_poly.pdbx_seq_one_letter_code
_entity_poly.pdbx_strand_id
1 'polypeptide(L)'
;MLGSMKRIPVPAHIHYEFLLRVLERQTFPAVEEQDFGNRGRTQELINSLRKALTQQVQLEEEWRQRGYQVDYRWNMDEPQPPS
;
A
#
# COMPACT_ATOMS: atom_id res chain seq x y z
N MET A 1 21.77 -27.99 -0.08
CA MET A 1 21.89 -26.59 0.37
C MET A 1 20.73 -25.81 -0.27
N LEU A 2 19.65 -25.58 0.46
CA LEU A 2 18.52 -24.79 -0.04
C LEU A 2 18.95 -23.32 0.08
N GLY A 3 19.32 -22.70 -1.05
CA GLY A 3 19.61 -21.27 -1.07
C GLY A 3 18.38 -20.51 -0.59
N SER A 4 18.56 -19.67 0.42
CA SER A 4 17.51 -18.84 1.02
C SER A 4 16.74 -18.14 -0.11
N MET A 5 15.47 -18.51 -0.32
CA MET A 5 14.62 -17.84 -1.32
C MET A 5 14.61 -16.35 -0.99
N LYS A 6 15.09 -15.52 -1.91
CA LYS A 6 15.15 -14.06 -1.70
C LYS A 6 13.72 -13.54 -1.58
N ARG A 7 13.35 -13.15 -0.36
CA ARG A 7 12.07 -12.55 -0.03
C ARG A 7 12.18 -11.04 -0.15
N ILE A 8 11.23 -10.43 -0.85
CA ILE A 8 11.14 -8.98 -0.98
C ILE A 8 10.05 -8.51 0.00
N PRO A 9 10.43 -7.75 1.04
CA PRO A 9 9.46 -7.20 1.97
C PRO A 9 8.64 -6.11 1.27
N VAL A 10 7.32 -6.18 1.38
CA VAL A 10 6.39 -5.18 0.85
C VAL A 10 5.35 -4.79 1.91
N PRO A 11 4.78 -3.58 1.86
CA PRO A 11 3.65 -3.24 2.72
C PRO A 11 2.46 -4.17 2.45
N ALA A 12 1.79 -4.64 3.50
CA ALA A 12 0.50 -5.31 3.33
C ALA A 12 -0.53 -4.36 2.68
N HIS A 13 -1.31 -4.86 1.71
CA HIS A 13 -2.31 -4.04 0.97
C HIS A 13 -3.34 -3.38 1.89
N ILE A 14 -3.62 -4.02 3.03
CA ILE A 14 -4.52 -3.52 4.08
C ILE A 14 -4.17 -2.09 4.55
N HIS A 15 -2.89 -1.68 4.49
CA HIS A 15 -2.47 -0.33 4.85
C HIS A 15 -3.06 0.70 3.88
N TYR A 16 -3.03 0.41 2.58
CA TYR A 16 -3.66 1.24 1.57
C TYR A 16 -5.17 1.23 1.72
N GLU A 17 -5.77 0.06 1.96
CA GLU A 17 -7.22 -0.05 2.15
C GLU A 17 -7.72 0.75 3.35
N PHE A 18 -7.00 0.69 4.47
CA PHE A 18 -7.32 1.48 5.66
C PHE A 18 -7.26 2.97 5.34
N LEU A 19 -6.15 3.45 4.76
CA LEU A 19 -5.98 4.85 4.39
C LEU A 19 -7.06 5.32 3.41
N LEU A 20 -7.35 4.52 2.38
CA LEU A 20 -8.39 4.83 1.39
C LEU A 20 -9.78 4.91 2.04
N ARG A 21 -10.13 3.97 2.93
CA ARG A 21 -11.44 4.00 3.63
C ARG A 21 -11.59 5.24 4.49
N VAL A 22 -10.55 5.65 5.22
CA VAL A 22 -10.58 6.87 6.03
C VAL A 22 -10.74 8.08 5.12
N LEU A 23 -9.94 8.18 4.06
CA LEU A 23 -9.99 9.32 3.16
C LEU A 23 -11.32 9.44 2.43
N GLU A 24 -11.86 8.34 1.92
CA GLU A 24 -13.09 8.33 1.13
C GLU A 24 -14.35 8.51 1.99
N ARG A 25 -14.39 7.91 3.18
CA ARG A 25 -15.61 7.87 4.01
C ARG A 25 -15.66 8.91 5.12
N GLN A 26 -14.52 9.45 5.53
CA GLN A 26 -14.44 10.39 6.65
C GLN A 26 -13.83 11.71 6.21
N THR A 27 -12.65 11.69 5.59
CA THR A 27 -11.93 12.93 5.23
C THR A 27 -12.61 13.68 4.10
N PHE A 28 -12.93 13.02 2.98
CA PHE A 28 -13.49 13.68 1.82
C PHE A 28 -14.85 14.33 2.11
N PRO A 29 -15.81 13.67 2.78
CA PRO A 29 -17.06 14.32 3.18
C PRO A 29 -16.85 15.51 4.12
N ALA A 30 -15.97 15.38 5.11
CA ALA A 30 -15.67 16.48 6.04
C ALA A 30 -15.02 17.68 5.33
N VAL A 31 -14.14 17.44 4.36
CA VAL A 31 -13.53 18.49 3.53
C VAL A 31 -14.56 19.12 2.59
N GLU A 32 -15.45 18.33 1.98
CA GLU A 32 -16.53 18.87 1.14
C GLU A 32 -17.45 19.81 1.92
N GLU A 33 -17.69 19.54 3.20
CA GLU A 33 -18.52 20.37 4.08
C GLU A 33 -17.78 21.59 4.65
N GLN A 34 -16.54 21.41 5.13
CA GLN A 34 -15.87 22.39 5.99
C GLN A 34 -14.73 23.15 5.30
N ASP A 35 -14.15 22.59 4.24
CA ASP A 35 -12.96 23.15 3.58
C ASP A 35 -12.99 22.85 2.06
N PHE A 36 -14.03 23.36 1.41
CA PHE A 36 -14.28 23.11 -0.01
C PHE A 36 -13.08 23.48 -0.91
N GLY A 37 -12.29 24.48 -0.52
CA GLY A 37 -11.07 24.88 -1.25
C GLY A 37 -10.02 23.78 -1.36
N ASN A 38 -9.98 22.84 -0.41
CA ASN A 38 -9.05 21.71 -0.41
C ASN A 38 -9.66 20.39 -0.92
N ARG A 39 -10.90 20.40 -1.42
CA ARG A 39 -11.56 19.22 -2.03
C ARG A 39 -10.71 18.58 -3.14
N GLY A 40 -10.18 19.41 -4.04
CA GLY A 40 -9.34 18.95 -5.16
C GLY A 40 -8.08 18.23 -4.67
N ARG A 41 -7.36 18.82 -3.71
CA ARG A 41 -6.16 18.23 -3.10
C ARG A 41 -6.46 16.92 -2.38
N THR A 42 -7.60 16.84 -1.71
CA THR A 42 -8.05 15.60 -1.04
C THR A 42 -8.35 14.50 -2.06
N GLN A 43 -8.99 14.85 -3.18
CA GLN A 43 -9.23 13.91 -4.27
C GLN A 43 -7.93 13.43 -4.94
N GLU A 44 -6.97 14.33 -5.13
CA GLU A 44 -5.64 14.01 -5.64
C GLU A 44 -4.89 13.04 -4.72
N LEU A 45 -4.98 13.22 -3.41
CA LEU A 45 -4.41 12.31 -2.41
C LEU A 45 -5.00 10.90 -2.53
N ILE A 46 -6.33 10.78 -2.58
CA ILE A 46 -7.03 9.49 -2.79
C ILE A 46 -6.54 8.82 -4.09
N ASN A 47 -6.49 9.59 -5.18
CA ASN A 47 -6.05 9.07 -6.48
C ASN A 47 -4.59 8.61 -6.46
N SER A 48 -3.73 9.30 -5.71
CA SER A 48 -2.32 8.96 -5.57
C SER A 48 -2.14 7.64 -4.80
N LEU A 49 -2.91 7.42 -3.74
CA LEU A 49 -2.90 6.16 -2.99
C LEU A 49 -3.40 4.98 -3.82
N ARG A 50 -4.48 5.16 -4.60
CA ARG A 50 -4.97 4.12 -5.52
C ARG A 50 -3.89 3.76 -6.56
N LYS A 51 -3.22 4.77 -7.13
CA LYS A 51 -2.10 4.55 -8.07
C LYS A 51 -0.94 3.81 -7.41
N ALA A 52 -0.57 4.18 -6.19
CA ALA A 52 0.50 3.51 -5.45
C ALA A 52 0.18 2.02 -5.20
N LEU A 53 -1.05 1.70 -4.80
CA LEU A 53 -1.49 0.31 -4.65
C LEU A 53 -1.41 -0.47 -5.97
N THR A 54 -1.89 0.10 -7.07
CA THR A 54 -1.78 -0.54 -8.40
C THR A 54 -0.32 -0.79 -8.79
N GLN A 55 0.56 0.20 -8.58
CA GLN A 55 1.99 0.05 -8.88
C GLN A 55 2.64 -1.03 -8.01
N GLN A 56 2.28 -1.11 -6.72
CA GLN A 56 2.79 -2.16 -5.84
C GLN A 56 2.36 -3.55 -6.32
N VAL A 57 1.08 -3.73 -6.68
CA VAL A 57 0.58 -5.01 -7.21
C VAL A 57 1.31 -5.42 -8.50
N GLN A 58 1.60 -4.47 -9.38
CA GLN A 58 2.38 -4.72 -10.59
C GLN A 58 3.82 -5.17 -10.27
N LEU A 59 4.50 -4.48 -9.35
CA LEU A 59 5.84 -4.86 -8.90
C LEU A 59 5.87 -6.23 -8.24
N GLU A 60 4.89 -6.53 -7.40
CA GLU A 60 4.73 -7.85 -6.78
C GLU A 60 4.63 -8.97 -7.82
N GLU A 61 3.85 -8.74 -8.87
CA GLU A 61 3.71 -9.69 -9.97
C GLU A 61 5.02 -9.86 -10.75
N GLU A 62 5.71 -8.77 -11.07
CA GLU A 62 7.03 -8.83 -11.72
C GLU A 62 8.05 -9.62 -10.88
N TRP A 63 8.03 -9.44 -9.55
CA TRP A 63 8.90 -10.19 -8.64
C TRP A 63 8.55 -11.67 -8.59
N ARG A 64 7.26 -12.01 -8.51
CA ARG A 64 6.80 -13.41 -8.57
C ARG A 64 7.22 -14.08 -9.88
N GLN A 65 7.07 -13.39 -11.02
CA GLN A 65 7.49 -13.90 -12.33
C GLN A 65 8.99 -14.13 -12.44
N ARG A 66 9.81 -13.34 -11.72
CA ARG A 66 11.26 -13.52 -11.61
C ARG A 66 11.69 -14.53 -10.55
N GLY A 67 10.74 -15.21 -9.90
CA GLY A 67 10.99 -16.26 -8.90
C GLY A 67 11.26 -15.75 -7.48
N TYR A 68 11.02 -14.46 -7.21
CA TYR A 68 11.09 -13.92 -5.85
C TYR A 68 9.82 -14.24 -5.07
N GLN A 69 9.94 -14.37 -3.75
CA GLN A 69 8.80 -14.44 -2.84
C GLN A 69 8.47 -13.04 -2.33
N VAL A 70 7.19 -12.68 -2.34
CA VAL A 70 6.69 -11.45 -1.73
C VAL A 70 6.40 -11.72 -0.26
N ASP A 71 6.90 -10.87 0.64
CA ASP A 71 6.75 -10.99 2.08
C ASP A 71 6.02 -9.77 2.64
N TYR A 72 4.74 -9.93 2.99
CA TYR A 72 3.87 -8.83 3.39
C TYR A 72 4.12 -8.40 4.83
N ARG A 73 4.42 -7.12 5.04
CA ARG A 73 4.67 -6.51 6.34
C ARG A 73 3.46 -5.76 6.85
N TRP A 74 2.96 -6.18 8.01
CA TRP A 74 1.89 -5.49 8.74
C TRP A 74 2.44 -4.44 9.71
N ASN A 75 3.66 -4.62 10.18
CA ASN A 75 4.43 -3.68 10.98
C ASN A 75 5.93 -3.79 10.62
N MET A 76 6.75 -2.88 11.13
CA MET A 76 8.20 -2.89 10.88
C MET A 76 8.96 -3.89 11.76
N ASP A 77 8.35 -4.33 12.86
CA ASP A 77 9.00 -5.16 13.88
C ASP A 77 8.86 -6.67 13.63
N GLU A 78 8.26 -7.07 12.51
CA GLU A 78 8.03 -8.47 12.21
C GLU A 78 9.37 -9.19 11.99
N PRO A 79 9.71 -10.20 12.83
CA PRO A 79 11.02 -10.83 12.79
C PRO A 79 11.30 -11.38 11.40
N GLN A 80 12.40 -10.93 10.80
CA GLN A 80 12.87 -11.51 9.54
C GLN A 80 13.10 -13.00 9.77
N PRO A 81 12.46 -13.90 9.00
CA PRO A 81 12.68 -15.33 9.17
C PRO A 81 14.17 -15.63 8.96
N PRO A 82 14.76 -16.52 9.79
CA PRO A 82 16.19 -16.78 9.72
C PRO A 82 16.59 -17.27 8.32
N SER A 83 17.72 -16.73 7.83
CA SER A 83 18.29 -17.00 6.51
C SER A 83 18.81 -18.42 6.35
#